data_AF-A0A6I9XDC8-F1
#
_entry.id   AF-A0A6I9XDC8-F1
#
_cell.length_a   1.000
_cell.length_b   1.000
_cell.length_c   1.000
_cell.angle_alpha   90.00
_cell.angle_beta   90.00
_cell.angle_gamma   90.00
#
_symmetry.space_group_name_H-M   'P 1'
#
loop_
_entity.id
_entity.type
_entity.pdbx_description
1 polymer ?
#
loop_
_entity_poly.entity_id
_entity_poly.type
_entity_poly.pdbx_seq_one_letter_code
_entity_poly.pdbx_strand_id
1 'polypeptide(L)'
;MPEINTDELDEQQVRLLAEMCILIDENDNRIGSDTKKNCHLNENIDKGLLHRAFSVFLFNTENKLLLQQRSDAKITFPDCFTNTCCSHPLSTPLELEENNALGIRRAAQRRLKAELGIPLDQVTPEEIFYLTRIHYKAQSNGTWGEHEIDYILFVQKNVTLDPDHNEIKSYCYVTQEELRELLEKASRNEIKITPWFRLIAETFLFKWWDNLNNLKRYVDHDKIHRM
;
A
#
# COMPACT_ATOMS: atom_id res chain seq x y z
N MET A 1 26.24 2.07 -10.44
CA MET A 1 25.27 1.69 -9.41
C MET A 1 25.94 0.64 -8.54
N PRO A 2 25.95 0.76 -7.21
CA PRO A 2 26.46 -0.32 -6.38
C PRO A 2 25.68 -1.60 -6.70
N GLU A 3 26.40 -2.70 -6.94
CA GLU A 3 25.79 -4.02 -7.08
C GLU A 3 25.24 -4.41 -5.70
N ILE A 4 23.96 -4.12 -5.48
CA ILE A 4 23.25 -4.63 -4.32
C ILE A 4 23.12 -6.12 -4.53
N ASN A 5 23.80 -6.88 -3.67
CA ASN A 5 23.67 -8.33 -3.62
C ASN A 5 22.23 -8.68 -3.24
N THR A 6 21.55 -9.42 -4.13
CA THR A 6 20.18 -9.90 -3.93
C THR A 6 20.11 -11.42 -3.75
N ASP A 7 21.25 -12.11 -3.61
CA ASP A 7 21.35 -13.57 -3.57
C ASP A 7 20.72 -14.16 -2.30
N GLU A 8 20.63 -13.37 -1.22
CA GLU A 8 19.96 -13.74 0.03
C GLU A 8 18.47 -13.41 0.05
N LEU A 9 17.94 -12.78 -1.01
CA LEU A 9 16.54 -12.41 -1.12
C LEU A 9 15.75 -13.51 -1.82
N ASP A 10 14.47 -13.61 -1.49
CA ASP A 10 13.55 -14.55 -2.14
C ASP A 10 13.44 -14.31 -3.66
N GLU A 11 13.50 -15.37 -4.46
CA GLU A 11 13.55 -15.27 -5.91
C GLU A 11 12.32 -14.60 -6.53
N GLN A 12 11.11 -14.82 -5.96
CA GLN A 12 9.89 -14.20 -6.45
C GLN A 12 9.93 -12.70 -6.19
N GLN A 13 10.34 -12.28 -4.99
CA GLN A 13 10.46 -10.86 -4.66
C GLN A 13 11.56 -10.17 -5.49
N VAL A 14 12.67 -10.85 -5.78
CA VAL A 14 13.72 -10.35 -6.68
C VAL A 14 13.20 -10.17 -8.11
N ARG A 15 12.42 -11.11 -8.65
CA ARG A 15 11.80 -10.94 -9.98
C ARG A 15 10.88 -9.70 -10.04
N LEU A 16 10.13 -9.44 -8.97
CA LEU A 16 9.26 -8.26 -8.88
C LEU A 16 10.04 -6.94 -8.82
N LEU A 17 11.32 -6.93 -8.47
CA LEU A 17 12.13 -5.71 -8.51
C LEU A 17 12.29 -5.11 -9.92
N ALA A 18 12.06 -5.91 -10.97
CA ALA A 18 12.09 -5.46 -12.35
C ALA A 18 10.78 -4.81 -12.82
N GLU A 19 9.71 -4.84 -12.00
CA GLU A 19 8.46 -4.12 -12.30
C GLU A 19 8.74 -2.62 -12.52
N MET A 20 8.10 -2.02 -13.52
CA MET A 20 8.28 -0.60 -13.82
C MET A 20 7.23 0.23 -13.07
N CYS A 21 7.68 1.02 -12.09
CA CYS A 21 6.87 1.99 -11.37
C CYS A 21 6.67 3.28 -12.17
N ILE A 22 5.65 4.06 -11.83
CA ILE A 22 5.40 5.38 -12.40
C ILE A 22 6.17 6.42 -11.57
N LEU A 23 7.14 7.10 -12.19
CA LEU A 23 7.81 8.23 -11.54
C LEU A 23 6.96 9.49 -11.67
N ILE A 24 6.90 10.27 -10.59
CA ILE A 24 6.08 11.47 -10.48
C ILE A 24 6.85 12.63 -9.85
N ASP A 25 6.39 13.85 -10.11
CA ASP A 25 6.78 15.01 -9.31
C ASP A 25 5.96 15.11 -8.00
N GLU A 26 6.27 16.10 -7.16
CA GLU A 26 5.57 16.29 -5.88
C GLU A 26 4.09 16.72 -6.01
N ASN A 27 3.61 16.98 -7.22
CA ASN A 27 2.22 17.30 -7.52
C ASN A 27 1.51 16.10 -8.18
N ASP A 28 2.14 14.91 -8.15
CA ASP A 28 1.64 13.68 -8.75
C ASP A 28 1.52 13.74 -10.28
N ASN A 29 2.27 14.61 -10.95
CA ASN A 29 2.37 14.58 -12.41
C ASN A 29 3.40 13.53 -12.82
N ARG A 30 3.03 12.66 -13.77
CA ARG A 30 3.95 11.66 -14.33
C ARG A 30 5.13 12.33 -15.05
N ILE A 31 6.35 11.99 -14.61
CA ILE A 31 7.61 12.45 -15.22
C ILE A 31 8.43 11.33 -15.88
N GLY A 32 8.07 10.07 -15.67
CA GLY A 32 8.77 8.95 -16.27
C GLY A 32 8.39 7.59 -15.68
N SER A 33 9.34 6.67 -15.71
CA SER A 33 9.23 5.35 -15.11
C SER A 33 10.61 4.81 -14.76
N ASP A 34 10.69 4.04 -13.68
CA ASP A 34 11.90 3.33 -13.28
C ASP A 34 11.53 1.99 -12.64
N THR A 35 12.50 1.11 -12.46
CA THR A 35 12.32 -0.17 -11.81
C THR A 35 11.93 0.00 -10.35
N LYS A 36 11.13 -0.92 -9.84
CA LYS A 36 10.81 -1.04 -8.42
C LYS A 36 12.07 -1.08 -7.58
N LYS A 37 13.13 -1.77 -8.03
CA LYS A 37 14.46 -1.68 -7.40
C LYS A 37 14.86 -0.24 -7.16
N ASN A 38 15.03 0.54 -8.21
CA ASN A 38 15.56 1.89 -8.13
C ASN A 38 14.67 2.83 -7.30
N CYS A 39 13.35 2.70 -7.44
CA CYS A 39 12.35 3.45 -6.68
C CYS A 39 12.48 3.25 -5.16
N HIS A 40 12.91 2.07 -4.70
CA HIS A 40 12.94 1.73 -3.28
C HIS A 40 14.35 1.78 -2.67
N LEU A 41 15.36 2.23 -3.41
CA LEU A 41 16.71 2.45 -2.87
C LEU A 41 16.81 3.81 -2.19
N ASN A 42 17.24 3.82 -0.93
CA ASN A 42 17.47 5.04 -0.17
C ASN A 42 18.40 6.01 -0.92
N GLU A 43 19.43 5.50 -1.60
CA GLU A 43 20.36 6.35 -2.39
C GLU A 43 19.70 7.13 -3.53
N ASN A 44 18.55 6.66 -4.04
CA ASN A 44 17.80 7.34 -5.10
C ASN A 44 16.67 8.18 -4.52
N ILE A 45 16.00 7.67 -3.48
CA ILE A 45 15.02 8.39 -2.69
C ILE A 45 15.63 9.67 -2.08
N ASP A 46 16.89 9.65 -1.63
CA ASP A 46 17.60 10.82 -1.10
C ASP A 46 18.02 11.82 -2.19
N LYS A 47 18.01 11.41 -3.45
CA LYS A 47 18.14 12.29 -4.62
C LYS A 47 16.78 12.84 -5.09
N GLY A 48 15.69 12.49 -4.39
CA GLY A 48 14.33 12.94 -4.69
C GLY A 48 13.53 12.03 -5.62
N LEU A 49 13.99 10.79 -5.89
CA LEU A 49 13.20 9.83 -6.67
C LEU A 49 11.90 9.52 -5.92
N LEU A 50 10.77 9.73 -6.59
CA LEU A 50 9.42 9.64 -6.05
C LEU A 50 8.54 8.87 -7.03
N HIS A 51 7.75 7.92 -6.53
CA HIS A 51 6.85 7.12 -7.36
C HIS A 51 5.41 7.11 -6.84
N ARG A 52 4.48 6.78 -7.74
CA ARG A 52 3.07 6.65 -7.41
C ARG A 52 2.79 5.31 -6.73
N ALA A 53 1.94 5.32 -5.70
CA ALA A 53 1.56 4.12 -4.95
C ALA A 53 0.07 4.13 -4.58
N PHE A 54 -0.41 3.04 -3.98
CA PHE A 54 -1.73 2.96 -3.38
C PHE A 54 -1.74 2.13 -2.09
N SER A 55 -2.69 2.45 -1.22
CA SER A 55 -3.01 1.74 0.02
C SER A 55 -4.51 1.43 0.08
N VAL A 56 -4.84 0.14 0.09
CA VAL A 56 -6.22 -0.35 0.22
C VAL A 56 -6.56 -0.58 1.69
N PHE A 57 -7.74 -0.10 2.08
CA PHE A 57 -8.41 -0.39 3.34
C PHE A 57 -9.73 -1.12 3.04
N LEU A 58 -9.73 -2.44 3.21
CA LEU A 58 -10.88 -3.29 2.99
C LEU A 58 -11.58 -3.59 4.32
N PHE A 59 -12.86 -3.23 4.38
CA PHE A 59 -13.75 -3.55 5.48
C PHE A 59 -14.71 -4.65 5.08
N ASN A 60 -14.96 -5.60 5.98
CA ASN A 60 -16.06 -6.55 5.77
C ASN A 60 -17.42 -5.90 6.14
N THR A 61 -18.52 -6.64 6.00
CA THR A 61 -19.86 -6.13 6.35
C THR A 61 -20.09 -5.93 7.85
N GLU A 62 -19.19 -6.42 8.70
CA GLU A 62 -19.16 -6.16 10.14
C GLU A 62 -18.31 -4.93 10.49
N ASN A 63 -17.89 -4.14 9.49
CA ASN A 63 -17.00 -2.99 9.64
C ASN A 63 -15.65 -3.34 10.27
N LYS A 64 -15.16 -4.58 10.13
CA LYS A 64 -13.80 -4.95 10.55
C LYS A 64 -12.83 -4.71 9.40
N LEU A 65 -11.69 -4.10 9.70
CA LEU A 65 -10.62 -3.86 8.73
C LEU A 65 -9.79 -5.12 8.55
N LEU A 66 -9.55 -5.51 7.29
CA LEU A 66 -8.59 -6.55 6.96
C LEU A 66 -7.16 -5.98 7.04
N LEU A 67 -6.39 -6.49 8.00
CA LEU A 67 -4.96 -6.27 8.08
C LEU A 67 -4.20 -7.45 7.50
N GLN A 68 -3.02 -7.18 6.95
CA GLN A 68 -2.04 -8.21 6.63
C GLN A 68 -0.77 -8.03 7.44
N GLN A 69 -0.09 -9.13 7.72
CA GLN A 69 1.30 -9.16 8.16
C GLN A 69 2.15 -9.52 6.94
N ARG A 70 3.08 -8.64 6.57
CA ARG A 70 4.00 -8.85 5.45
C ARG A 70 4.83 -10.10 5.67
N SER A 71 5.02 -10.90 4.62
CA SER A 71 5.91 -12.06 4.67
C SER A 71 7.33 -11.67 5.08
N ASP A 72 8.08 -12.62 5.62
CA ASP A 72 9.50 -12.42 5.90
C ASP A 72 10.33 -12.29 4.60
N ALA A 73 9.77 -12.69 3.46
CA ALA A 73 10.39 -12.59 2.14
C ALA A 73 10.35 -11.17 1.55
N LYS A 74 9.45 -10.29 2.04
CA LYS A 74 9.34 -8.91 1.54
C LYS A 74 10.65 -8.13 1.71
N ILE A 75 11.07 -7.45 0.65
CA ILE A 75 12.31 -6.65 0.64
C ILE A 75 12.19 -5.43 1.57
N THR A 76 11.06 -4.71 1.49
CA THR A 76 10.74 -3.59 2.39
C THR A 76 9.80 -4.05 3.48
N PHE A 77 10.11 -3.68 4.72
CA PHE A 77 9.31 -3.91 5.92
C PHE A 77 8.80 -5.37 6.08
N PRO A 78 9.68 -6.39 6.02
CA PRO A 78 9.28 -7.77 6.32
C PRO A 78 8.74 -7.87 7.76
N ASP A 79 7.82 -8.81 7.98
CA ASP A 79 7.22 -9.11 9.30
C ASP A 79 6.35 -7.98 9.91
N CYS A 80 6.16 -6.87 9.20
CA CYS A 80 5.33 -5.77 9.67
C CYS A 80 3.84 -5.99 9.39
N PHE A 81 2.99 -5.69 10.37
CA PHE A 81 1.55 -5.50 10.15
C PHE A 81 1.28 -4.19 9.40
N THR A 82 0.31 -4.22 8.49
CA THR A 82 -0.10 -3.08 7.67
C THR A 82 -1.57 -3.20 7.24
N ASN A 83 -2.07 -2.20 6.51
CA ASN A 83 -3.42 -2.23 5.92
C ASN A 83 -3.54 -3.33 4.86
N THR A 84 -4.72 -3.46 4.26
CA THR A 84 -5.11 -4.64 3.48
C THR A 84 -4.15 -5.00 2.35
N CYS A 85 -3.74 -4.03 1.54
CA CYS A 85 -2.84 -4.24 0.42
C CYS A 85 -2.19 -2.90 0.03
N CYS A 86 -0.87 -2.91 -0.16
CA CYS A 86 -0.09 -1.74 -0.58
C CYS A 86 0.81 -2.12 -1.75
N SER A 87 0.77 -1.34 -2.83
CA SER A 87 1.61 -1.59 -4.00
C SER A 87 1.61 -0.39 -4.94
N HIS A 88 2.03 -0.64 -6.18
CA HIS A 88 2.25 0.37 -7.19
C HIS A 88 1.39 0.10 -8.42
N PRO A 89 0.81 1.14 -9.05
CA PRO A 89 0.45 1.06 -10.45
C PRO A 89 1.72 0.87 -11.30
N LEU A 90 1.64 -0.05 -12.26
CA LEU A 90 2.70 -0.29 -13.22
C LEU A 90 2.67 0.79 -14.31
N SER A 91 3.83 1.12 -14.85
CA SER A 91 3.96 2.01 -16.01
C SER A 91 3.57 1.29 -17.31
N THR A 92 2.30 0.88 -17.39
CA THR A 92 1.68 0.22 -18.55
C THR A 92 0.44 1.01 -18.97
N PRO A 93 0.00 0.95 -20.25
CA PRO A 93 -1.15 1.73 -20.71
C PRO A 93 -2.44 1.54 -19.88
N LEU A 94 -2.67 0.36 -19.29
CA LEU A 94 -3.86 0.08 -18.50
C LEU A 94 -3.85 0.75 -17.12
N GLU A 95 -2.68 0.83 -16.49
CA GLU A 95 -2.49 1.36 -15.13
C GLU A 95 -2.01 2.83 -15.12
N LEU A 96 -1.69 3.39 -16.29
CA LEU A 96 -1.42 4.81 -16.52
C LEU A 96 -2.68 5.68 -16.71
N GLU A 97 -3.87 5.09 -16.77
CA GLU A 97 -5.13 5.84 -16.93
C GLU A 97 -5.46 6.66 -15.67
N GLU A 98 -5.39 7.98 -15.76
CA GLU A 98 -5.59 8.89 -14.63
C GLU A 98 -7.05 9.30 -14.43
N ASN A 99 -7.90 9.18 -15.46
CA ASN A 99 -9.31 9.57 -15.36
C ASN A 99 -10.01 8.76 -14.26
N ASN A 100 -10.56 9.48 -13.27
CA ASN A 100 -11.18 8.90 -12.08
C ASN A 100 -10.29 7.86 -11.37
N ALA A 101 -8.96 8.07 -11.37
CA ALA A 101 -7.95 7.18 -10.80
C ALA A 101 -8.11 5.70 -11.25
N LEU A 102 -8.57 5.46 -12.48
CA LEU A 102 -8.91 4.11 -12.94
C LEU A 102 -7.68 3.18 -13.00
N GLY A 103 -6.51 3.71 -13.39
CA GLY A 103 -5.27 2.95 -13.44
C GLY A 103 -4.83 2.45 -12.07
N ILE A 104 -4.90 3.31 -11.04
CA ILE A 104 -4.65 2.96 -9.64
C ILE A 104 -5.64 1.88 -9.15
N ARG A 105 -6.94 2.03 -9.45
CA ARG A 105 -7.96 1.06 -9.03
C ARG A 105 -7.77 -0.31 -9.69
N ARG A 106 -7.33 -0.34 -10.97
CA ARG A 106 -6.93 -1.59 -11.64
C ARG A 106 -5.71 -2.23 -10.99
N ALA A 107 -4.70 -1.44 -10.62
CA ALA A 107 -3.53 -1.92 -9.90
C ALA A 107 -3.89 -2.53 -8.55
N ALA A 108 -4.78 -1.87 -7.80
CA ALA A 108 -5.32 -2.37 -6.55
C ALA A 108 -6.06 -3.70 -6.71
N GLN A 109 -6.98 -3.81 -7.70
CA GLN A 109 -7.64 -5.09 -8.01
C GLN A 109 -6.62 -6.20 -8.33
N ARG A 110 -5.63 -5.91 -9.17
CA ARG A 110 -4.56 -6.87 -9.54
C ARG A 110 -3.81 -7.37 -8.30
N ARG A 111 -3.44 -6.48 -7.39
CA ARG A 111 -2.65 -6.83 -6.19
C ARG A 111 -3.49 -7.47 -5.09
N LEU A 112 -4.75 -7.08 -4.92
CA LEU A 112 -5.70 -7.82 -4.07
C LEU A 112 -5.82 -9.28 -4.52
N LYS A 113 -5.86 -9.54 -5.83
CA LYS A 113 -5.83 -10.91 -6.36
C LYS A 113 -4.50 -11.61 -6.12
N ALA A 114 -3.38 -10.93 -6.40
CA ALA A 114 -2.06 -11.54 -6.32
C ALA A 114 -1.60 -11.83 -4.88
N GLU A 115 -1.86 -10.92 -3.93
CA GLU A 115 -1.39 -11.02 -2.55
C GLU A 115 -2.38 -11.79 -1.66
N LEU A 116 -3.67 -11.47 -1.75
CA LEU A 116 -4.72 -12.01 -0.87
C LEU A 116 -5.56 -13.10 -1.52
N GLY A 117 -5.33 -13.42 -2.79
CA GLY A 117 -6.09 -14.42 -3.54
C GLY A 117 -7.49 -14.00 -3.97
N ILE A 118 -7.93 -12.78 -3.62
CA ILE A 118 -9.30 -12.29 -3.82
C ILE A 118 -9.68 -12.36 -5.32
N PRO A 119 -10.66 -13.18 -5.72
CA PRO A 119 -11.09 -13.28 -7.11
C PRO A 119 -11.42 -11.91 -7.73
N LEU A 120 -11.02 -11.70 -8.99
CA LEU A 120 -11.16 -10.40 -9.67
C LEU A 120 -12.61 -9.93 -9.78
N ASP A 121 -13.56 -10.86 -9.85
CA ASP A 121 -15.00 -10.62 -9.89
C ASP A 121 -15.60 -10.22 -8.53
N GLN A 122 -14.87 -10.45 -7.42
CA GLN A 122 -15.30 -10.02 -6.09
C GLN A 122 -14.93 -8.57 -5.78
N VAL A 123 -13.88 -8.01 -6.37
CA VAL A 123 -13.54 -6.60 -6.17
C VAL A 123 -13.17 -6.00 -7.52
N THR A 124 -14.16 -5.36 -8.15
CA THR A 124 -13.99 -4.65 -9.43
C THR A 124 -13.44 -3.23 -9.19
N PRO A 125 -12.77 -2.60 -10.17
CA PRO A 125 -12.29 -1.23 -10.02
C PRO A 125 -13.39 -0.23 -9.64
N GLU A 126 -14.63 -0.46 -10.05
CA GLU A 126 -15.81 0.35 -9.72
C GLU A 126 -16.19 0.29 -8.24
N GLU A 127 -15.85 -0.81 -7.55
CA GLU A 127 -16.10 -1.02 -6.12
C GLU A 127 -14.98 -0.45 -5.24
N ILE A 128 -13.85 -0.06 -5.83
CA ILE A 128 -12.71 0.53 -5.12
C ILE A 128 -12.91 2.06 -5.08
N PHE A 129 -13.15 2.58 -3.89
CA PHE A 129 -13.43 3.99 -3.65
C PHE A 129 -12.15 4.78 -3.39
N TYR A 130 -11.78 5.68 -4.31
CA TYR A 130 -10.64 6.57 -4.16
C TYR A 130 -10.98 7.78 -3.27
N LEU A 131 -10.28 7.89 -2.13
CA LEU A 131 -10.57 8.90 -1.11
C LEU A 131 -9.69 10.16 -1.24
N THR A 132 -8.36 10.00 -1.13
CA THR A 132 -7.40 11.11 -1.16
C THR A 132 -5.97 10.61 -1.40
N ARG A 133 -4.97 11.50 -1.38
CA ARG A 133 -3.54 11.18 -1.57
C ARG A 133 -2.69 11.63 -0.38
N ILE A 134 -1.71 10.81 -0.01
CA ILE A 134 -0.75 11.12 1.06
C ILE A 134 0.67 11.01 0.48
N HIS A 135 1.48 12.06 0.64
CA HIS A 135 2.90 12.03 0.34
C HIS A 135 3.67 11.73 1.64
N TYR A 136 4.42 10.63 1.65
CA TYR A 136 5.25 10.22 2.78
C TYR A 136 6.61 9.66 2.32
N LYS A 137 7.57 9.62 3.25
CA LYS A 137 8.88 8.98 3.07
C LYS A 137 9.23 8.15 4.30
N ALA A 138 9.71 6.92 4.12
CA ALA A 138 10.05 6.02 5.21
C ALA A 138 11.23 5.10 4.86
N GLN A 139 12.13 4.86 5.81
CA GLN A 139 13.22 3.90 5.63
C GLN A 139 12.85 2.54 6.21
N SER A 140 13.08 1.47 5.44
CA SER A 140 12.93 0.09 5.92
C SER A 140 14.20 -0.39 6.63
N ASN A 141 15.36 -0.11 6.06
CA ASN A 141 16.69 -0.39 6.62
C ASN A 141 17.72 0.56 5.98
N GLY A 142 19.02 0.30 6.14
CA GLY A 142 20.06 1.16 5.56
C GLY A 142 20.05 1.24 4.02
N THR A 143 19.50 0.26 3.32
CA THR A 143 19.49 0.20 1.84
C THR A 143 18.14 0.56 1.25
N TRP A 144 17.06 0.04 1.84
CA TRP A 144 15.72 0.08 1.25
C TRP A 144 14.78 1.02 2.01
N GLY A 145 13.85 1.64 1.29
CA GLY A 145 12.85 2.55 1.81
C GLY A 145 11.70 2.78 0.83
N GLU A 146 10.85 3.73 1.19
CA GLU A 146 9.66 4.18 0.45
C GLU A 146 9.68 5.70 0.35
N HIS A 147 9.26 6.23 -0.79
CA HIS A 147 9.01 7.65 -1.03
C HIS A 147 7.91 7.75 -2.08
N GLU A 148 6.70 8.06 -1.62
CA GLU A 148 5.50 7.79 -2.40
C GLU A 148 4.47 8.93 -2.31
N ILE A 149 3.74 9.15 -3.41
CA ILE A 149 2.39 9.71 -3.33
C ILE A 149 1.41 8.54 -3.38
N ASP A 150 0.83 8.28 -2.22
CA ASP A 150 0.01 7.11 -1.92
C ASP A 150 -1.48 7.43 -2.07
N TYR A 151 -2.15 6.72 -2.99
CA TYR A 151 -3.59 6.80 -3.19
C TYR A 151 -4.32 5.97 -2.13
N ILE A 152 -5.16 6.63 -1.34
CA ILE A 152 -5.95 5.98 -0.29
C ILE A 152 -7.24 5.43 -0.89
N LEU A 153 -7.38 4.11 -0.86
CA LEU A 153 -8.47 3.37 -1.49
C LEU A 153 -9.27 2.59 -0.44
N PHE A 154 -10.60 2.64 -0.55
CA PHE A 154 -11.51 1.93 0.34
C PHE A 154 -12.32 0.87 -0.42
N VAL A 155 -12.55 -0.26 0.24
CA VAL A 155 -13.48 -1.31 -0.21
C VAL A 155 -14.30 -1.72 1.00
N GLN A 156 -15.61 -1.93 0.84
CA GLN A 156 -16.46 -2.47 1.91
C GLN A 156 -17.26 -3.67 1.38
N LYS A 157 -16.74 -4.88 1.60
CA LYS A 157 -17.30 -6.11 1.04
C LYS A 157 -16.76 -7.34 1.78
N ASN A 158 -17.57 -8.40 1.86
CA ASN A 158 -17.07 -9.71 2.25
C ASN A 158 -16.37 -10.37 1.06
N VAL A 159 -15.16 -10.86 1.28
CA VAL A 159 -14.32 -11.46 0.24
C VAL A 159 -13.80 -12.83 0.69
N THR A 160 -13.51 -13.70 -0.27
CA THR A 160 -12.77 -14.94 -0.04
C THR A 160 -11.27 -14.69 -0.14
N LEU A 161 -10.51 -15.23 0.81
CA LEU A 161 -9.06 -15.06 0.90
C LEU A 161 -8.35 -16.38 0.62
N ASP A 162 -7.32 -16.32 -0.21
CA ASP A 162 -6.36 -17.40 -0.48
C ASP A 162 -4.97 -16.77 -0.67
N PRO A 163 -4.36 -16.24 0.42
CA PRO A 163 -3.19 -15.38 0.29
C PRO A 163 -1.94 -16.11 -0.18
N ASP A 164 -1.10 -15.43 -0.96
CA ASP A 164 0.23 -15.91 -1.31
C ASP A 164 1.15 -15.77 -0.09
N HIS A 165 1.66 -16.89 0.43
CA HIS A 165 2.59 -16.91 1.56
C HIS A 165 3.94 -16.21 1.28
N ASN A 166 4.31 -16.02 0.01
CA ASN A 166 5.45 -15.22 -0.38
C ASN A 166 5.21 -13.72 -0.15
N GLU A 167 3.95 -13.27 -0.13
CA GLU A 167 3.55 -11.88 0.07
C GLU A 167 3.09 -11.62 1.51
N ILE A 168 2.33 -12.56 2.08
CA ILE A 168 1.60 -12.40 3.34
C ILE A 168 1.91 -13.54 4.31
N LYS A 169 2.41 -13.19 5.50
CA LYS A 169 2.67 -14.10 6.61
C LYS A 169 1.39 -14.55 7.31
N SER A 170 0.52 -13.58 7.59
CA SER A 170 -0.75 -13.77 8.27
C SER A 170 -1.71 -12.63 7.93
N TYR A 171 -2.99 -12.79 8.22
CA TYR A 171 -4.00 -11.74 8.09
C TYR A 171 -5.03 -11.85 9.20
N CYS A 172 -5.67 -10.73 9.51
CA CYS A 172 -6.77 -10.71 10.48
C CYS A 172 -7.77 -9.59 10.16
N TYR A 173 -9.04 -9.84 10.47
CA TYR A 173 -10.04 -8.79 10.54
C TYR A 173 -10.05 -8.23 11.96
N VAL A 174 -9.95 -6.91 12.09
CA VAL A 174 -9.93 -6.25 13.41
C VAL A 174 -11.03 -5.20 13.53
N THR A 175 -11.59 -5.04 14.74
CA THR A 175 -12.39 -3.88 15.11
C THR A 175 -11.51 -2.65 15.34
N GLN A 176 -12.13 -1.50 15.61
CA GLN A 176 -11.37 -0.30 15.99
C GLN A 176 -10.62 -0.51 17.32
N GLU A 177 -11.25 -1.16 18.30
CA GLU A 177 -10.66 -1.46 19.61
C GLU A 177 -9.45 -2.39 19.47
N GLU A 178 -9.59 -3.47 18.70
CA GLU A 178 -8.50 -4.40 18.42
C GLU A 178 -7.34 -3.72 17.67
N LEU A 179 -7.65 -2.79 16.74
CA LEU A 179 -6.60 -1.99 16.11
C LEU A 179 -5.90 -1.06 17.12
N ARG A 180 -6.62 -0.41 18.04
CA ARG A 180 -5.98 0.42 19.09
C ARG A 180 -5.04 -0.42 19.95
N GLU A 181 -5.46 -1.61 20.37
CA GLU A 181 -4.59 -2.55 21.10
C GLU A 181 -3.36 -2.97 20.29
N LEU A 182 -3.52 -3.19 18.98
CA LEU A 182 -2.42 -3.51 18.07
C LEU A 182 -1.42 -2.35 18.00
N LEU A 183 -1.89 -1.11 17.85
CA LEU A 183 -1.04 0.09 17.86
C LEU A 183 -0.30 0.26 19.21
N GLU A 184 -0.95 -0.04 20.34
CA GLU A 184 -0.33 -0.02 21.67
C GLU A 184 0.73 -1.12 21.86
N LYS A 185 0.52 -2.31 21.30
CA LYS A 185 1.57 -3.34 21.26
C LYS A 185 2.75 -2.89 20.40
N ALA A 186 2.47 -2.24 19.27
CA ALA A 186 3.49 -1.72 18.38
C ALA A 186 4.27 -0.54 18.99
N SER A 187 3.67 0.28 19.85
CA SER A 187 4.37 1.35 20.58
C SER A 187 5.31 0.81 21.67
N ARG A 188 5.01 -0.39 22.19
CA ARG A 188 5.85 -1.15 23.12
C ARG A 188 6.88 -2.05 22.44
N ASN A 189 6.99 -1.97 21.10
CA ASN A 189 7.86 -2.83 20.28
C ASN A 189 7.58 -4.34 20.42
N GLU A 190 6.37 -4.72 20.83
CA GLU A 190 5.96 -6.14 20.92
C GLU A 190 5.66 -6.72 19.53
N ILE A 191 5.25 -5.86 18.60
CA ILE A 191 5.03 -6.16 17.18
C ILE A 191 5.52 -4.99 16.32
N LYS A 192 5.68 -5.22 15.02
CA LYS A 192 6.05 -4.18 14.06
C LYS A 192 4.85 -3.77 13.22
N ILE A 193 4.72 -2.46 12.99
CA ILE A 193 3.75 -1.91 12.03
C ILE A 193 4.47 -1.03 11.03
N THR A 194 3.98 -1.01 9.81
CA THR A 194 4.57 -0.18 8.75
C THR A 194 4.37 1.32 9.05
N PRO A 195 5.34 2.19 8.74
CA PRO A 195 5.28 3.62 9.09
C PRO A 195 4.05 4.35 8.52
N TRP A 196 3.71 4.11 7.25
CA TRP A 196 2.52 4.73 6.63
C TRP A 196 1.22 4.29 7.32
N PHE A 197 1.10 3.01 7.67
CA PHE A 197 -0.10 2.52 8.34
C PHE A 197 -0.28 3.16 9.72
N ARG A 198 0.79 3.30 10.51
CA ARG A 198 0.74 4.05 11.78
C ARG A 198 0.26 5.48 11.56
N LEU A 199 0.89 6.18 10.61
CA LEU A 199 0.59 7.56 10.28
C LEU A 199 -0.87 7.76 9.86
N ILE A 200 -1.37 6.91 8.96
CA ILE A 200 -2.76 6.93 8.50
C ILE A 200 -3.71 6.57 9.64
N ALA A 201 -3.36 5.57 10.44
CA ALA A 201 -4.17 5.13 11.58
C ALA A 201 -4.39 6.26 12.59
N GLU A 202 -3.30 6.89 13.02
CA GLU A 202 -3.29 7.93 14.05
C GLU A 202 -3.90 9.26 13.55
N THR A 203 -3.81 9.55 12.25
CA THR A 203 -4.26 10.84 11.72
C THR A 203 -5.68 10.81 11.14
N PHE A 204 -6.06 9.74 10.46
CA PHE A 204 -7.25 9.73 9.60
C PHE A 204 -8.17 8.53 9.81
N LEU A 205 -7.61 7.33 9.97
CA LEU A 205 -8.35 6.08 9.80
C LEU A 205 -9.54 5.98 10.75
N PHE A 206 -9.36 6.27 12.04
CA PHE A 206 -10.47 6.17 13.02
C PHE A 206 -11.64 7.10 12.64
N LYS A 207 -11.34 8.32 12.19
CA LYS A 207 -12.36 9.27 11.72
C LYS A 207 -13.10 8.76 10.48
N TRP A 208 -12.39 8.15 9.54
CA TRP A 208 -13.00 7.53 8.35
C TRP A 208 -13.83 6.30 8.72
N TRP A 209 -13.33 5.47 9.63
CA TRP A 209 -13.97 4.25 10.11
C TRP A 209 -15.30 4.54 10.83
N ASP A 210 -15.38 5.60 11.63
CA ASP A 210 -16.65 6.06 12.23
C ASP A 210 -17.71 6.49 11.20
N ASN A 211 -17.32 6.61 9.93
CA ASN A 211 -18.11 7.21 8.87
C ASN A 211 -18.06 6.40 7.54
N LEU A 212 -17.82 5.08 7.59
CA LEU A 212 -17.75 4.23 6.38
C LEU A 212 -18.95 4.42 5.44
N ASN A 213 -20.16 4.58 5.99
CA ASN A 213 -21.40 4.79 5.22
C ASN A 213 -21.49 6.16 4.53
N ASN A 214 -20.57 7.08 4.82
CA ASN A 214 -20.55 8.43 4.25
C ASN A 214 -19.11 8.95 4.09
N LEU A 215 -18.24 8.11 3.51
CA LEU A 215 -16.85 8.47 3.18
C LEU A 215 -16.75 9.60 2.15
N LYS A 216 -17.80 9.81 1.33
CA LYS A 216 -17.86 10.87 0.31
C LYS A 216 -17.53 12.26 0.86
N ARG A 217 -17.84 12.54 2.14
CA ARG A 217 -17.54 13.82 2.80
C ARG A 217 -16.04 14.07 3.02
N TYR A 218 -15.22 13.03 2.95
CA TYR A 218 -13.76 13.08 3.14
C TYR A 218 -12.99 12.94 1.84
N VAL A 219 -13.69 12.90 0.71
CA VAL A 219 -13.06 12.91 -0.61
C VAL A 219 -12.33 14.22 -0.80
N ASP A 220 -11.03 14.13 -1.08
CA ASP A 220 -10.20 15.26 -1.46
C ASP A 220 -9.23 14.77 -2.54
N HIS A 221 -9.61 14.98 -3.81
CA HIS A 221 -8.82 14.60 -4.97
C HIS A 221 -7.87 15.71 -5.40
N ASP A 222 -8.03 16.93 -4.89
CA ASP A 222 -7.19 18.07 -5.26
C ASP A 222 -5.94 18.16 -4.37
N LYS A 223 -6.09 17.87 -3.07
CA LYS A 223 -5.00 17.97 -2.10
C LYS A 223 -4.16 16.69 -2.05
N ILE A 224 -2.86 16.90 -1.84
CA ILE A 224 -1.92 15.86 -1.40
C ILE A 224 -1.53 16.19 0.03
N HIS A 225 -1.86 15.30 0.98
CA HIS A 225 -1.50 15.44 2.38
C HIS A 225 -0.02 15.10 2.57
N ARG A 226 0.79 16.04 3.04
CA ARG A 226 2.23 15.83 3.24
C ARG A 226 2.51 15.49 4.70
N MET A 227 3.20 14.38 4.94
CA MET A 227 3.37 13.79 6.26
C MET A 227 4.78 13.26 6.49
#